data_AF-A0A931ZJ23-F1
#
_entry.id   AF-A0A931ZJ23-F1
#
_cell.length_a   1.000
_cell.length_b   1.000
_cell.length_c   1.000
_cell.angle_alpha   90.00
_cell.angle_beta   90.00
_cell.angle_gamma   90.00
#
_symmetry.space_group_name_H-M   'P 1'
#
loop_
_entity.id
_entity.type
_entity.pdbx_description
1 polymer ?
#
loop_
_entity_poly.entity_id
_entity_poly.type
_entity_poly.pdbx_seq_one_letter_code
_entity_poly.pdbx_strand_id
1 'polypeptide(L)'
;MIQPVYAQVNIGDKFGFGDITSFGDATSKLIAPAFSLSTAAVVIYFLLGAFKYLSAGDSKEEVEKGRQMITHAIIGFILLMSAFLILQFLLSSLFETTGLKII
;
A
#
# COMPACT_ATOMS: atom_id res chain seq x y z
N MET A 1 -29.21 -23.98 -38.97
CA MET A 1 -28.19 -22.91 -38.96
C MET A 1 -27.49 -22.98 -37.60
N ILE A 2 -26.18 -23.21 -37.58
CA ILE A 2 -25.39 -23.38 -36.34
C ILE A 2 -24.92 -21.99 -35.91
N GLN A 3 -25.26 -21.55 -34.70
CA GLN A 3 -24.82 -20.25 -34.20
C GLN A 3 -23.33 -20.32 -33.82
N PRO A 4 -22.47 -19.40 -34.28
CA PRO A 4 -21.11 -19.33 -33.79
C PRO A 4 -21.17 -18.90 -32.32
N VAL A 5 -20.82 -19.81 -31.42
CA VAL A 5 -20.51 -19.47 -30.04
C VAL A 5 -19.21 -18.68 -30.09
N TYR A 6 -19.27 -17.38 -29.79
CA TYR A 6 -18.07 -16.60 -29.57
C TYR A 6 -17.41 -17.16 -28.30
N ALA A 7 -16.37 -17.97 -28.48
CA ALA A 7 -15.54 -18.38 -27.36
C ALA A 7 -15.04 -17.09 -26.69
N GLN A 8 -15.42 -16.88 -25.43
CA GLN A 8 -14.90 -15.79 -24.62
C GLN A 8 -13.40 -16.01 -24.47
N VAL A 9 -12.62 -15.34 -25.30
CA VAL A 9 -11.16 -15.38 -25.21
C VAL A 9 -10.80 -14.54 -23.98
N ASN A 10 -10.49 -15.20 -22.87
CA ASN A 10 -9.84 -14.56 -21.73
C ASN A 10 -8.42 -14.18 -22.16
N ILE A 11 -8.29 -12.93 -22.63
CA ILE A 11 -7.02 -12.32 -23.06
C ILE A 11 -6.00 -12.39 -21.91
N GLY A 12 -6.45 -12.34 -20.66
CA GLY A 12 -5.66 -12.51 -19.44
C GLY A 12 -4.85 -13.82 -19.38
N ASP A 13 -5.47 -14.95 -19.72
CA ASP A 13 -4.84 -16.28 -19.67
C ASP A 13 -3.90 -16.54 -20.86
N LYS A 14 -4.19 -15.92 -22.02
CA LYS A 14 -3.38 -16.09 -23.24
C LYS A 14 -2.14 -15.21 -23.32
N PHE A 15 -2.15 -14.06 -22.65
CA PHE A 15 -1.05 -13.09 -22.69
C PHE A 15 -0.36 -12.89 -21.33
N GLY A 16 -0.74 -13.65 -20.31
CA GLY A 16 -0.09 -13.62 -18.99
C GLY A 16 -0.41 -12.39 -18.15
N PHE A 17 -1.49 -11.66 -18.48
CA PHE A 17 -1.98 -10.52 -17.69
C PHE A 17 -2.94 -10.95 -16.56
N GLY A 18 -3.34 -12.23 -16.49
CA GLY A 18 -4.29 -12.74 -15.50
C GLY A 18 -5.62 -11.96 -15.52
N ASP A 19 -6.30 -11.81 -14.38
CA ASP A 19 -7.60 -11.08 -14.30
C ASP A 19 -7.50 -9.55 -14.45
N ILE A 20 -6.39 -9.01 -14.97
CA ILE A 20 -6.28 -7.56 -15.19
C ILE A 20 -7.08 -7.21 -16.44
N THR A 21 -8.38 -6.94 -16.27
CA THR A 21 -9.29 -6.59 -17.37
C THR A 21 -9.65 -5.10 -17.39
N SER A 22 -9.37 -4.39 -16.29
CA SER A 22 -9.61 -2.96 -16.11
C SER A 22 -8.44 -2.28 -15.39
N PHE A 23 -8.35 -0.95 -15.52
CA PHE A 23 -7.47 -0.11 -14.71
C PHE A 23 -7.75 -0.27 -13.19
N GLY A 24 -9.00 -0.56 -12.82
CA GLY A 24 -9.38 -0.89 -11.45
C GLY A 24 -8.74 -2.19 -10.95
N ASP A 25 -8.65 -3.22 -11.81
CA ASP A 25 -8.05 -4.50 -11.45
C ASP A 25 -6.52 -4.40 -11.33
N ALA A 26 -5.90 -3.62 -12.23
CA ALA A 26 -4.47 -3.35 -12.20
C ALA A 26 -4.07 -2.62 -10.91
N THR A 27 -4.81 -1.57 -10.55
CA THR A 27 -4.54 -0.80 -9.32
C THR A 27 -4.80 -1.63 -8.06
N SER A 28 -5.88 -2.41 -8.03
CA SER A 28 -6.21 -3.29 -6.90
C SER A 28 -5.14 -4.34 -6.64
N LYS A 29 -4.58 -4.95 -7.70
CA LYS A 29 -3.49 -5.93 -7.58
C LYS A 29 -2.17 -5.31 -7.12
N LEU A 30 -1.94 -4.02 -7.38
CA LEU A 30 -0.73 -3.31 -6.96
C LEU A 30 -0.83 -2.71 -5.55
N ILE A 31 -2.03 -2.32 -5.09
CA ILE A 31 -2.24 -1.69 -3.79
C ILE A 31 -1.80 -2.63 -2.65
N ALA A 32 -2.22 -3.88 -2.65
CA ALA A 32 -1.89 -4.83 -1.57
C ALA A 32 -0.37 -5.01 -1.33
N PRO A 33 0.45 -5.36 -2.34
CA PRO A 33 1.90 -5.47 -2.14
C PRO A 33 2.57 -4.12 -1.86
N ALA A 34 2.07 -3.02 -2.45
CA ALA A 34 2.61 -1.69 -2.18
C ALA A 34 2.44 -1.29 -0.71
N PHE A 35 1.23 -1.43 -0.15
CA PHE A 35 0.98 -1.12 1.26
C PHE A 35 1.76 -2.04 2.21
N SER A 36 1.87 -3.33 1.89
CA SER A 36 2.67 -4.27 2.68
C SER A 36 4.15 -3.87 2.72
N LEU A 37 4.72 -3.52 1.57
CA LEU A 37 6.13 -3.13 1.46
C LEU A 37 6.38 -1.77 2.12
N SER A 38 5.50 -0.80 1.90
CA SER A 38 5.60 0.54 2.51
C SER A 38 5.50 0.47 4.03
N THR A 39 4.60 -0.35 4.57
CA THR A 39 4.49 -0.55 6.03
C THR A 39 5.79 -1.11 6.61
N ALA A 40 6.34 -2.16 5.98
CA ALA A 40 7.61 -2.74 6.41
C ALA A 40 8.76 -1.72 6.34
N ALA A 41 8.83 -0.94 5.26
CA ALA A 41 9.86 0.10 5.09
C ALA A 41 9.78 1.19 6.17
N VAL A 42 8.58 1.64 6.52
CA VAL A 42 8.36 2.62 7.61
C VAL A 42 8.86 2.08 8.94
N VAL A 43 8.56 0.82 9.28
CA VAL A 43 9.02 0.19 10.52
C VAL A 43 10.55 0.09 10.55
N ILE A 44 11.17 -0.35 9.44
CA ILE A 44 12.64 -0.43 9.35
C ILE A 44 13.26 0.95 9.52
N TYR A 45 12.73 1.97 8.85
CA TYR A 45 13.25 3.34 8.94
C TYR A 45 13.09 3.93 10.36
N PHE A 46 11.95 3.66 11.01
CA PHE A 46 11.72 4.03 12.41
C PHE A 46 12.76 3.39 13.33
N LEU A 47 13.02 2.09 13.17
CA LEU A 47 13.99 1.36 13.99
C LEU A 47 15.41 1.89 13.78
N LEU A 48 15.81 2.20 12.53
CA LEU A 48 17.11 2.80 12.25
C LEU A 48 17.27 4.16 12.94
N GLY A 49 16.23 5.00 12.89
CA GLY A 49 16.20 6.27 13.62
C GLY A 49 16.28 6.09 15.13
N ALA A 50 15.55 5.10 15.68
CA ALA A 50 15.54 4.78 17.09
C ALA A 50 16.90 4.27 17.58
N PHE A 51 17.54 3.34 16.85
CA PHE A 51 18.89 2.89 17.17
C PHE A 51 19.89 4.03 17.12
N LYS A 52 19.81 4.88 16.08
CA LYS A 52 20.69 6.04 15.98
C LYS A 52 20.49 7.03 17.12
N TYR A 53 19.26 7.26 17.54
CA TYR A 53 18.94 8.12 18.69
C TYR A 53 19.47 7.53 20.00
N LEU A 54 19.30 6.22 20.23
CA LEU A 54 19.77 5.54 21.44
C LEU A 54 21.30 5.42 21.51
N SER A 55 21.96 5.21 20.38
CA SER A 55 23.43 5.10 20.30
C SER A 55 24.16 6.44 20.22
N ALA A 56 23.44 7.57 20.19
CA ALA A 56 24.05 8.90 20.04
C ALA A 56 24.85 9.39 21.27
N GLY A 57 24.61 8.82 22.45
CA GLY A 57 25.30 9.20 23.68
C GLY A 57 25.15 10.70 23.99
N ASP A 58 26.29 11.40 24.11
CA ASP A 58 26.35 12.84 24.42
C ASP A 58 26.51 13.74 23.17
N SER A 59 26.58 13.14 21.97
CA SER A 59 26.71 13.91 20.73
C SER A 59 25.36 14.51 20.34
N LYS A 60 25.19 15.81 20.61
CA LYS A 60 23.98 16.57 20.24
C LYS A 60 23.61 16.42 18.77
N GLU A 61 24.60 16.31 17.89
CA GLU A 61 24.37 16.15 16.45
C GLU A 61 23.72 14.81 16.11
N GLU A 62 24.19 13.71 16.70
CA GLU A 62 23.64 12.38 16.43
C GLU A 62 22.27 12.18 17.08
N VAL A 63 22.04 12.80 18.24
CA VAL A 63 20.71 12.86 18.89
C VAL A 63 19.71 13.57 17.98
N GLU A 64 20.10 14.72 17.42
CA GLU A 64 19.25 15.50 16.53
C GLU A 64 18.92 14.73 15.24
N LYS A 65 19.92 14.11 14.61
CA LYS A 65 19.70 13.26 13.43
C LYS A 65 18.77 12.07 13.72
N GLY A 66 18.95 11.39 14.86
CA GLY A 66 18.08 10.29 15.28
C GLY A 66 16.64 10.75 15.49
N ARG A 67 16.45 11.91 16.16
CA ARG A 67 15.13 12.53 16.36
C ARG A 67 14.47 12.89 15.04
N GLN A 68 15.22 13.45 14.10
CA GLN A 68 14.71 13.78 12.77
C GLN A 68 14.27 12.51 12.04
N MET A 69 15.09 11.46 12.01
CA MET A 69 14.71 10.18 11.37
C MET A 69 13.41 9.60 11.96
N ILE A 70 13.28 9.58 13.28
CA ILE A 70 12.06 9.12 13.95
C ILE A 70 10.85 9.97 13.53
N THR A 71 11.01 11.29 13.49
CA THR A 71 9.93 12.21 13.09
C THR A 71 9.50 11.97 11.65
N HIS A 72 10.44 11.77 10.73
CA HIS A 72 10.14 11.46 9.33
C HIS A 72 9.46 10.10 9.19
N ALA A 73 9.85 9.09 9.99
CA ALA A 73 9.18 7.79 10.02
C ALA A 73 7.71 7.92 10.47
N ILE A 74 7.45 8.72 11.50
CA ILE A 74 6.09 8.99 12.00
C ILE A 74 5.25 9.70 10.94
N ILE A 75 5.81 10.71 10.26
CA ILE A 75 5.11 11.39 9.16
C ILE A 75 4.77 10.40 8.04
N GLY A 76 5.72 9.55 7.64
CA GLY A 76 5.47 8.50 6.65
C GLY A 76 4.38 7.53 7.08
N PHE A 77 4.34 7.15 8.35
CA PHE A 77 3.28 6.31 8.92
C PHE A 77 1.91 6.99 8.86
N ILE A 78 1.83 8.27 9.25
CA ILE A 78 0.58 9.05 9.20
C ILE A 78 0.07 9.16 7.76
N LEU A 79 0.96 9.38 6.79
CA LEU A 79 0.59 9.40 5.37
C LEU A 79 0.03 8.06 4.91
N LEU A 80 0.65 6.95 5.32
CA LEU A 80 0.18 5.60 5.01
C LEU A 80 -1.22 5.35 5.59
N MET A 81 -1.44 5.73 6.86
CA MET A 81 -2.74 5.63 7.50
C MET A 81 -3.78 6.51 6.82
N SER A 82 -3.41 7.72 6.42
CA SER A 82 -4.30 8.65 5.72
C SER A 82 -4.71 8.10 4.35
N ALA A 83 -3.76 7.53 3.60
CA ALA A 83 -4.05 6.88 2.32
C ALA A 83 -5.01 5.69 2.49
N PHE A 84 -4.80 4.86 3.52
CA PHE A 84 -5.72 3.77 3.85
C PHE A 84 -7.12 4.28 4.19
N LEU A 85 -7.21 5.33 5.02
CA LEU A 85 -8.49 5.94 5.40
C LEU A 85 -9.23 6.50 4.19
N ILE A 86 -8.53 7.15 3.26
CA ILE A 86 -9.12 7.68 2.03
C ILE A 86 -9.66 6.52 1.17
N LEU A 87 -8.88 5.46 0.96
CA LEU A 87 -9.34 4.29 0.22
C LEU A 87 -10.57 3.66 0.86
N GLN A 88 -10.57 3.52 2.19
CA GLN A 88 -11.70 2.99 2.94
C GLN A 88 -12.92 3.91 2.85
N PHE A 89 -12.74 5.23 2.92
CA PHE A 89 -13.83 6.21 2.82
C PHE A 89 -14.42 6.25 1.41
N LEU A 90 -13.59 6.20 0.37
CA LEU A 90 -14.04 6.12 -1.03
C LEU A 90 -14.78 4.81 -1.30
N LEU A 91 -14.26 3.67 -0.82
CA LEU A 91 -14.98 2.40 -0.93
C LEU A 91 -16.30 2.48 -0.16
N SER A 92 -16.29 2.89 1.11
CA SER A 92 -17.50 2.89 1.94
C SER A 92 -18.58 3.85 1.42
N SER A 93 -18.19 5.03 0.93
CA SER A 93 -19.13 6.02 0.39
C SER A 93 -19.70 5.62 -0.98
N LEU A 94 -19.02 4.76 -1.73
CA LEU A 94 -19.50 4.21 -3.01
C LEU A 94 -20.18 2.83 -2.85
N PHE A 95 -19.92 2.11 -1.75
CA PHE A 95 -20.35 0.73 -1.50
C PHE A 95 -21.30 0.56 -0.29
N GLU A 96 -22.07 1.58 0.12
CA GLU A 96 -23.18 1.37 1.08
C GLU A 96 -24.19 0.30 0.62
N THR A 97 -24.16 -0.13 -0.65
CA THR A 97 -25.04 -1.17 -1.22
C THR A 97 -24.42 -2.59 -1.31
N THR A 98 -23.10 -2.78 -1.25
CA THR A 98 -22.55 -4.13 -1.51
C THR A 98 -21.37 -4.45 -0.59
N GLY A 99 -21.65 -5.24 0.45
CA GLY A 99 -20.76 -5.62 1.55
C GLY A 99 -19.52 -6.41 1.12
N LEU A 100 -18.56 -5.74 0.49
CA LEU A 100 -17.23 -6.29 0.25
C LEU A 100 -16.29 -5.78 1.35
N LYS A 101 -16.13 -6.64 2.34
CA LYS A 101 -15.25 -6.46 3.49
C LYS A 101 -13.83 -6.77 3.02
N ILE A 102 -12.92 -5.80 3.15
CA ILE A 102 -11.48 -6.02 2.91
C ILE A 102 -10.89 -6.97 3.98
N ILE A 103 -11.69 -7.42 4.96
CA ILE A 103 -11.36 -8.44 5.96
C ILE A 103 -12.60 -9.22 6.42
#